data_AF-A0A4Y2LI57-F1
#
_entry.id   AF-A0A4Y2LI57-F1
#
_cell.length_a   1.000
_cell.length_b   1.000
_cell.length_c   1.000
_cell.angle_alpha   90.00
_cell.angle_beta   90.00
_cell.angle_gamma   90.00
#
_symmetry.space_group_name_H-M   'P 1'
#
loop_
_entity.id
_entity.type
_entity.pdbx_description
1 polymer ?
#
loop_
_entity_poly.entity_id
_entity_poly.type
_entity_poly.pdbx_seq_one_letter_code
_entity_poly.pdbx_strand_id
1 'polypeptide(L)'
;MPDNELVSPYTFIGEVNGFKMPILRDTGTTIDIVCRNRIRPEIFTGEHIWVQQLFYEATICLPLEEVELKGNFGKILIKAAVVWSRADNGRY
;
A
#
# COMPACT_ATOMS: atom_id res chain seq x y z
N MET A 1 18.72 -6.68 4.02
CA MET A 1 18.86 -5.27 3.59
C MET A 1 18.30 -4.41 4.72
N PRO A 2 19.08 -3.45 5.25
CA PRO A 2 18.80 -2.80 6.54
C PRO A 2 17.60 -1.82 6.49
N ASP A 3 17.10 -1.49 5.30
CA ASP A 3 15.98 -0.56 5.09
C ASP A 3 14.64 -1.03 5.71
N ASN A 4 14.47 -2.34 5.97
CA ASN A 4 13.24 -2.89 6.56
C ASN A 4 13.01 -2.41 8.01
N GLU A 5 14.07 -2.08 8.76
CA GLU A 5 13.92 -1.59 10.14
C GLU A 5 13.33 -0.18 10.21
N LEU A 6 13.60 0.66 9.19
CA LEU A 6 13.14 2.06 9.17
C LEU A 6 11.63 2.19 8.92
N VAL A 7 11.05 1.27 8.13
CA VAL A 7 9.60 1.25 7.83
C VAL A 7 8.79 0.39 8.78
N SER A 8 9.47 -0.43 9.60
CA SER A 8 8.84 -1.31 10.57
C SER A 8 7.83 -0.62 11.50
N PRO A 9 8.05 0.60 12.03
CA PRO A 9 7.05 1.25 12.88
C PRO A 9 5.80 1.71 12.10
N TYR A 10 5.88 1.83 10.78
CA TYR A 10 4.81 2.28 9.89
C TYR A 10 4.16 1.14 9.10
N THR A 11 4.69 -0.07 9.24
CA THR A 11 4.21 -1.26 8.52
C THR A 11 3.47 -2.16 9.49
N PHE A 12 2.22 -2.51 9.17
CA PHE A 12 1.46 -3.48 9.95
C PHE A 12 0.91 -4.57 9.04
N ILE A 13 0.70 -5.76 9.58
CA ILE A 13 0.06 -6.86 8.83
C ILE A 13 -1.45 -6.68 8.91
N GLY A 14 -2.09 -6.48 7.75
CA GLY A 14 -3.55 -6.39 7.61
C GLY A 14 -4.08 -7.41 6.60
N GLU A 15 -5.40 -7.59 6.56
CA GLU A 15 -6.08 -8.38 5.53
C GLU A 15 -6.66 -7.42 4.48
N VAL A 16 -6.18 -7.51 3.24
CA VAL A 16 -6.61 -6.70 2.09
C VAL A 16 -7.26 -7.62 1.08
N ASN A 17 -8.54 -7.41 0.76
CA ASN A 17 -9.31 -8.24 -0.17
C ASN A 17 -9.23 -9.76 0.16
N GLY A 18 -9.20 -10.11 1.45
CA GLY A 18 -9.07 -11.50 1.92
C GLY A 18 -7.64 -12.05 2.00
N PHE A 19 -6.62 -11.26 1.65
CA PHE A 19 -5.21 -11.67 1.71
C PHE A 19 -4.47 -10.96 2.83
N LYS A 20 -3.75 -11.71 3.66
CA LYS A 20 -2.84 -11.12 4.66
C LYS A 20 -1.60 -10.58 3.97
N MET A 21 -1.27 -9.31 4.22
CA MET A 21 -0.10 -8.64 3.66
C MET A 21 0.35 -7.46 4.51
N PRO A 22 1.62 -7.02 4.39
CA PRO A 22 2.06 -5.77 5.00
C PRO A 22 1.40 -4.57 4.32
N ILE A 23 0.99 -3.62 5.15
CA ILE A 23 0.39 -2.35 4.75
C ILE A 23 1.25 -1.25 5.35
N LEU A 24 1.70 -0.34 4.49
CA LEU A 24 2.45 0.82 4.92
C LEU A 24 1.46 1.96 5.18
N ARG A 25 1.36 2.36 6.44
CA ARG A 25 0.59 3.53 6.88
C ARG A 25 1.54 4.65 7.21
N ASP A 26 1.69 5.57 6.28
CA ASP A 26 2.45 6.77 6.52
C ASP A 26 1.64 7.73 7.41
N THR A 27 2.21 8.08 8.56
CA THR A 27 1.60 8.97 9.57
C THR A 27 1.34 10.40 9.06
N GLY A 28 1.91 10.79 7.91
CA GLY A 28 1.70 12.11 7.30
C GLY A 28 0.57 12.17 6.26
N THR A 29 -0.05 11.05 5.89
CA THR A 29 -1.02 10.96 4.79
C THR A 29 -2.23 10.11 5.18
N THR A 30 -3.39 10.47 4.65
CA THR A 30 -4.64 9.73 4.86
C THR A 30 -4.76 8.48 3.97
N ILE A 31 -3.75 8.20 3.13
CA ILE A 31 -3.79 7.12 2.14
C ILE A 31 -2.80 6.02 2.49
N ASP A 32 -3.31 4.79 2.59
CA ASP A 32 -2.53 3.57 2.79
C ASP A 32 -1.85 3.12 1.49
N ILE A 33 -0.66 2.52 1.60
CA ILE A 33 0.05 1.91 0.46
C ILE A 33 0.01 0.38 0.59
N VAL A 34 -0.42 -0.29 -0.48
CA VAL A 34 -0.59 -1.75 -0.55
C VAL A 34 0.12 -2.33 -1.77
N CYS A 35 0.61 -3.57 -1.67
CA CYS A 35 1.28 -4.24 -2.78
C CYS A 35 0.29 -4.77 -3.82
N ARG A 36 0.60 -4.55 -5.11
CA ARG A 36 -0.21 -4.96 -6.27
C ARG A 36 -0.35 -6.46 -6.41
N ASN A 37 0.60 -7.25 -5.89
CA ASN A 37 0.71 -8.68 -6.16
C ASN A 37 -0.58 -9.48 -5.91
N ARG A 38 -1.51 -8.94 -5.10
CA ARG A 38 -2.77 -9.58 -4.72
C ARG A 38 -4.02 -8.78 -5.10
N ILE A 39 -3.88 -7.70 -5.85
CA ILE A 39 -5.00 -6.89 -6.36
C ILE A 39 -5.27 -7.27 -7.82
N ARG A 40 -6.53 -7.59 -8.08
CA ARG A 40 -7.03 -8.00 -9.39
C ARG A 40 -6.99 -6.83 -10.39
N PRO A 41 -6.45 -7.00 -11.61
CA PRO A 41 -6.42 -5.96 -12.64
C PRO A 41 -7.79 -5.37 -13.00
N GLU A 42 -8.87 -6.10 -12.74
CA GLU A 42 -10.23 -5.68 -13.05
C GLU A 42 -10.77 -4.62 -12.06
N ILE A 43 -10.09 -4.43 -10.93
CA ILE A 43 -10.49 -3.46 -9.89
C ILE A 43 -9.94 -2.07 -10.23
N PHE A 44 -9.03 -1.94 -11.22
CA PHE A 44 -8.35 -0.69 -11.50
C PHE A 44 -9.28 0.36 -12.10
N THR A 45 -9.51 1.44 -11.33
CA THR A 45 -10.41 2.53 -11.69
C THR A 45 -9.78 3.54 -12.67
N GLY A 46 -8.45 3.50 -12.82
CA GLY A 46 -7.68 4.47 -13.59
C GLY A 46 -7.39 5.77 -12.83
N GLU A 47 -7.81 5.89 -11.57
CA GLU A 47 -7.38 6.97 -10.67
C GLU A 47 -5.91 6.80 -10.29
N HIS A 48 -5.19 7.92 -10.15
CA HIS A 48 -3.77 7.91 -9.79
C HIS A 48 -3.46 9.01 -8.78
N ILE A 49 -2.47 8.76 -7.93
CA ILE A 49 -1.93 9.71 -6.96
C ILE A 49 -0.41 9.80 -7.08
N TRP A 50 0.12 11.00 -6.91
CA TRP A 50 1.55 11.24 -6.81
C TRP A 50 1.99 11.13 -5.36
N VAL A 51 2.82 10.14 -5.05
CA VAL A 51 3.33 9.88 -3.70
C VAL A 51 4.84 10.13 -3.69
N GLN A 52 5.28 11.03 -2.82
CA GLN A 52 6.70 11.18 -2.51
C GLN A 52 7.01 10.24 -1.34
N GLN A 53 7.63 9.10 -1.64
CA GLN A 53 8.05 8.17 -0.60
C GLN A 53 9.33 8.65 0.07
N LEU A 54 9.47 8.42 1.38
CA LEU A 54 10.68 8.74 2.15
C LEU A 54 11.98 8.16 1.55
N PHE A 55 11.89 7.09 0.76
CA PHE A 55 13.04 6.38 0.18
C PHE A 55 13.38 6.79 -1.26
N TYR A 56 12.56 7.62 -1.89
CA TYR A 56 12.78 8.07 -3.26
C TYR A 56 12.81 9.60 -3.31
N GLU A 57 13.90 10.16 -3.85
CA GLU A 57 13.99 11.60 -4.14
C GLU A 57 12.97 12.05 -5.19
N ALA A 58 12.46 11.11 -6.00
CA ALA A 58 11.45 11.36 -7.01
C ALA A 58 10.04 10.99 -6.53
N THR A 59 9.05 11.81 -6.91
CA THR A 59 7.63 11.50 -6.74
C THR A 59 7.22 10.37 -7.68
N ILE A 60 6.50 9.37 -7.17
CA ILE A 60 6.03 8.22 -7.94
C ILE A 60 4.52 8.37 -8.18
N CYS A 61 4.08 8.17 -9.43
CA CYS A 61 2.67 8.06 -9.75
C CYS A 61 2.18 6.63 -9.48
N LEU A 62 1.28 6.47 -8.51
CA LEU A 62 0.70 5.18 -8.14
C LEU A 62 -0.80 5.16 -8.45
N PRO A 63 -1.33 4.05 -8.97
CA PRO A 63 -2.77 3.87 -9.10
C PRO A 63 -3.44 3.87 -7.72
N LEU A 64 -4.62 4.47 -7.63
CA LEU A 64 -5.43 4.54 -6.42
C LEU A 64 -6.62 3.60 -6.58
N GLU A 65 -6.75 2.63 -5.68
CA GLU A 65 -7.78 1.59 -5.79
C GLU A 65 -8.58 1.39 -4.51
N GLU A 66 -9.84 1.02 -4.68
CA GLU A 66 -10.70 0.62 -3.57
C GLU A 66 -10.34 -0.81 -3.13
N VAL A 67 -10.04 -0.95 -1.84
CA VAL A 67 -9.69 -2.22 -1.22
C VAL A 67 -10.49 -2.45 0.04
N GLU A 68 -10.94 -3.70 0.26
CA GLU A 68 -11.53 -4.12 1.52
C GLU A 68 -10.39 -4.36 2.52
N LEU A 69 -10.24 -3.46 3.49
CA LEU A 69 -9.34 -3.63 4.62
C LEU A 69 -10.10 -4.28 5.77
N LYS A 70 -9.51 -5.32 6.36
CA LYS A 70 -10.06 -6.01 7.52
C LYS A 70 -9.05 -6.11 8.65
N GLY A 71 -9.51 -5.79 9.85
CA GLY A 71 -8.73 -5.86 11.08
C GLY A 71 -9.64 -5.88 12.31
N ASN A 72 -9.09 -5.53 13.48
CA ASN A 72 -9.85 -5.48 14.74
C ASN A 72 -10.98 -4.43 14.71
N PHE A 73 -10.93 -3.49 13.76
CA PHE A 73 -11.95 -2.49 13.46
C PHE A 73 -13.09 -3.02 12.55
N GLY A 74 -13.11 -4.32 12.23
CA GLY A 74 -14.06 -4.90 11.29
C GLY A 74 -13.59 -4.78 9.84
N LYS A 75 -14.53 -4.74 8.90
CA LYS A 75 -14.29 -4.56 7.47
C LYS A 75 -14.61 -3.13 7.07
N ILE A 76 -13.70 -2.49 6.36
CA ILE A 76 -13.87 -1.14 5.82
C ILE A 76 -13.37 -1.09 4.39
N LEU A 77 -14.11 -0.41 3.51
CA LEU A 77 -13.66 -0.12 2.16
C LEU A 77 -12.86 1.19 2.21
N ILE A 78 -11.62 1.16 1.74
CA ILE A 78 -10.73 2.32 1.69
C ILE A 78 -10.15 2.50 0.30
N LYS A 79 -9.75 3.72 -0.03
CA LYS A 79 -8.89 3.96 -1.20
C LYS A 79 -7.42 3.87 -0.77
N ALA A 80 -6.67 3.00 -1.43
CA ALA A 80 -5.25 2.77 -1.16
C ALA A 80 -4.41 2.92 -2.43
N ALA A 81 -3.21 3.45 -2.30
CA ALA A 81 -2.25 3.52 -3.40
C ALA A 81 -1.61 2.14 -3.60
N VAL A 82 -1.58 1.67 -4.84
CA VAL A 82 -1.15 0.31 -5.18
C VAL A 82 0.24 0.34 -5.80
N VAL A 83 1.23 -0.23 -5.13
CA VAL A 83 2.62 -0.29 -5.61
C VAL A 83 2.91 -1.63 -6.30
N TRP A 84 3.64 -1.62 -7.42
CA TRP A 84 4.10 -2.85 -8.06
C TRP A 84 5.24 -3.49 -7.28
N SER A 85 5.24 -4.83 -7.19
CA SER A 85 6.30 -5.60 -6.52
C SER A 85 7.71 -5.46 -7.09
N ARG A 86 7.80 -5.02 -8.34
CA ARG A 86 9.08 -4.70 -8.96
C ARG A 86 9.63 -3.33 -8.51
N ALA A 87 8.74 -2.41 -8.12
CA ALA A 87 9.08 -1.10 -7.60
C ALA A 87 9.35 -1.13 -6.09
N ASP A 88 8.76 -2.10 -5.36
CA ASP A 88 9.02 -2.31 -3.94
C ASP A 88 10.20 -3.26 -3.65
N ASN A 89 10.87 -3.85 -4.65
CA ASN A 89 11.95 -4.82 -4.46
C ASN A 89 11.59 -6.02 -3.55
N GLY A 90 10.32 -6.43 -3.51
CA GLY A 90 9.81 -7.47 -2.61
C GLY A 90 9.70 -7.03 -1.14
N ARG A 91 9.65 -5.71 -0.86
CA ARG A 91 9.53 -5.17 0.50
C ARG A 91 8.13 -5.35 1.09
N TYR A 92 7.09 -5.43 0.26
CA TYR A 92 5.68 -5.52 0.67
C TYR A 92 4.89 -6.62 -0.08
#